data_AF-A0A9E5YKW1-F1
#
_entry.id   AF-A0A9E5YKW1-F1
#
_cell.length_a   1.000
_cell.length_b   1.000
_cell.length_c   1.000
_cell.angle_alpha   90.00
_cell.angle_beta   90.00
_cell.angle_gamma   90.00
#
_symmetry.space_group_name_H-M   'P 1'
#
loop_
_entity.id
_entity.type
_entity.pdbx_description
1 polymer ?
#
loop_
_entity_poly.entity_id
_entity_poly.type
_entity_poly.pdbx_seq_one_letter_code
_entity_poly.pdbx_strand_id
1 'polypeptide(L)'
;NIKMRLLQALKEKADILLCIYAGDIERKKMRADFGITYDSDALKLIDDIRGWGIDVLGVVITRFENQPSAIQFKNKLERREIKVYTHQYTKGYPTDIDLIVSDEGYGANEYIETKKPLVIVTGPGPGSGKLATSLSQVYHDYKRGINAGYAKFETFPIWNLPLKHPVNVAYEAATADLRDFNMIDPFHLEAHNQKTVNYNRDVEVFPVLKRILKKIMGGELFYKSPTDMGVNRAGFAITDDEMTQESAKQELIRRYFRYRCEYVMGLTDKGTVQRAELLMKDFNLDLQYRSVVEPARRASIEAQENDKGSEGVYCGAAIALKNGTIVTGNNSPRLHAASSLVLHAIKHLAEIPEKIKLLPPNIIEAVRTLKTEVLNEKTLSLDLVETLIALSISTTVNPAAQLAMEKLEELRGCEVHMTHIPTPGDEAGLRRLGVNLTSDPNFSTKDLFIT
;
A
#
# COMPACT_ATOMS: atom_id res chain seq x y z
N ASN A 1 0.66 8.46 7.86
CA ASN A 1 0.98 8.28 9.31
C ASN A 1 -0.11 8.75 10.29
N ILE A 2 -1.36 9.00 9.88
CA ILE A 2 -2.41 9.50 10.80
C ILE A 2 -2.76 8.47 11.90
N LYS A 3 -2.89 7.18 11.55
CA LYS A 3 -3.13 6.12 12.54
C LYS A 3 -1.99 6.03 13.57
N MET A 4 -0.73 6.17 13.15
CA MET A 4 0.40 6.17 14.08
C MET A 4 0.36 7.33 15.08
N ARG A 5 -0.05 8.54 14.65
CA ARG A 5 -0.27 9.66 15.57
C ARG A 5 -1.36 9.36 16.60
N LEU A 6 -2.45 8.70 16.19
CA LEU A 6 -3.49 8.22 17.12
C LEU A 6 -2.93 7.21 18.11
N LEU A 7 -2.17 6.20 17.65
CA LEU A 7 -1.53 5.21 18.52
C LEU A 7 -0.58 5.88 19.53
N GLN A 8 0.19 6.87 19.08
CA GLN A 8 1.09 7.63 19.93
C GLN A 8 0.32 8.41 21.02
N ALA A 9 -0.81 9.03 20.67
CA ALA A 9 -1.66 9.71 21.65
C ALA A 9 -2.28 8.74 22.68
N LEU A 10 -2.42 7.47 22.31
CA LEU A 10 -2.96 6.41 23.18
C LEU A 10 -1.88 5.57 23.86
N LYS A 11 -0.59 5.88 23.68
CA LYS A 11 0.51 4.99 24.10
C LYS A 11 0.49 4.63 25.59
N GLU A 12 0.05 5.53 26.46
CA GLU A 12 -0.05 5.27 27.91
C GLU A 12 -1.24 4.37 28.29
N LYS A 13 -2.22 4.23 27.40
CA LYS A 13 -3.47 3.48 27.61
C LYS A 13 -3.61 2.26 26.73
N ALA A 14 -2.72 2.06 25.75
CA ALA A 14 -2.77 0.98 24.78
C ALA A 14 -1.54 0.07 24.81
N ASP A 15 -1.76 -1.23 24.88
CA ASP A 15 -0.77 -2.26 24.56
C ASP A 15 -0.91 -2.66 23.09
N ILE A 16 0.19 -2.98 22.41
CA ILE A 16 0.17 -3.38 21.00
C ILE A 16 0.58 -4.85 20.86
N LEU A 17 -0.27 -5.66 20.23
CA LEU A 17 0.02 -7.02 19.83
C LEU A 17 0.17 -7.12 18.32
N LEU A 18 1.23 -7.78 17.86
CA LEU A 18 1.49 -8.00 16.44
C LEU A 18 1.24 -9.47 16.08
N CYS A 19 0.25 -9.75 15.23
CA CYS A 19 -0.05 -11.10 14.76
C CYS A 19 0.60 -11.39 13.42
N ILE A 20 1.18 -12.57 13.25
CA ILE A 20 1.71 -13.07 11.98
C ILE A 20 1.36 -14.56 11.81
N TYR A 21 0.95 -14.97 10.61
CA TYR A 21 0.62 -16.37 10.34
C TYR A 21 1.88 -17.19 10.03
N ALA A 22 2.08 -18.29 10.74
CA ALA A 22 3.23 -19.18 10.57
C ALA A 22 3.39 -19.68 9.12
N GLY A 23 2.29 -20.00 8.44
CA GLY A 23 2.33 -20.47 7.04
C GLY A 23 2.76 -19.40 6.03
N ASP A 24 2.47 -18.12 6.31
CA ASP A 24 2.93 -17.00 5.47
C ASP A 24 4.44 -16.77 5.62
N ILE A 25 5.00 -17.03 6.81
CA ILE A 25 6.45 -17.02 7.06
C ILE A 25 7.11 -18.17 6.29
N GLU A 26 6.56 -19.39 6.40
CA GLU A 26 7.12 -20.58 5.76
C GLU A 26 7.14 -20.46 4.22
N ARG A 27 6.09 -19.89 3.63
CA ARG A 27 6.00 -19.66 2.18
C ARG A 27 6.77 -18.42 1.71
N LYS A 28 7.44 -17.69 2.60
CA LYS A 28 8.08 -16.39 2.31
C LYS A 28 7.16 -15.46 1.54
N LYS A 29 5.90 -15.37 1.98
CA LYS A 29 4.88 -14.57 1.31
C LYS A 29 5.36 -13.12 1.19
N MET A 30 5.25 -12.57 -0.02
CA MET A 30 5.68 -11.22 -0.33
C MET A 30 4.55 -10.21 -0.13
N ARG A 31 4.88 -9.03 0.39
CA ARG A 31 3.98 -7.89 0.49
C ARG A 31 4.19 -6.99 -0.74
N ALA A 32 3.18 -6.94 -1.62
CA ALA A 32 3.27 -6.27 -2.92
C ALA A 32 3.69 -4.79 -2.83
N ASP A 33 3.18 -4.06 -1.84
CA ASP A 33 3.45 -2.62 -1.71
C ASP A 33 4.92 -2.28 -1.39
N PHE A 34 5.63 -3.19 -0.71
CA PHE A 34 7.00 -2.94 -0.22
C PHE A 34 8.04 -3.86 -0.87
N GLY A 35 7.63 -4.92 -1.57
CA GLY A 35 8.55 -5.88 -2.17
C GLY A 35 9.39 -6.65 -1.13
N ILE A 36 8.88 -6.83 0.09
CA ILE A 36 9.54 -7.58 1.17
C ILE A 36 8.65 -8.71 1.68
N THR A 37 9.25 -9.71 2.32
CA THR A 37 8.52 -10.83 2.93
C THR A 37 7.73 -10.40 4.16
N TYR A 38 6.66 -11.13 4.51
CA TYR A 38 5.80 -10.81 5.67
C TYR A 38 6.53 -10.81 7.02
N ASP A 39 7.54 -11.66 7.20
CA ASP A 39 8.40 -11.68 8.39
C ASP A 39 9.30 -10.44 8.45
N SER A 40 9.84 -10.00 7.31
CA SER A 40 10.60 -8.74 7.22
C SER A 40 9.70 -7.53 7.46
N ASP A 41 8.47 -7.55 6.95
CA ASP A 41 7.47 -6.51 7.17
C ASP A 41 7.01 -6.45 8.63
N ALA A 42 6.89 -7.59 9.32
CA ALA A 42 6.65 -7.62 10.75
C ALA A 42 7.79 -6.97 11.56
N LEU A 43 9.05 -7.25 11.22
CA LEU A 43 10.20 -6.59 11.85
C LEU A 43 10.20 -5.09 11.60
N LYS A 44 9.97 -4.68 10.34
CA LYS A 44 9.86 -3.27 9.97
C LYS A 44 8.73 -2.58 10.74
N LEU A 45 7.57 -3.22 10.90
CA LEU A 45 6.44 -2.67 11.64
C LEU A 45 6.79 -2.49 13.13
N ILE A 46 7.53 -3.42 13.74
CA ILE A 46 8.03 -3.27 15.12
C ILE A 46 8.97 -2.07 15.22
N ASP A 47 9.93 -1.94 14.30
CA ASP A 47 10.90 -0.85 14.29
C ASP A 47 10.22 0.52 14.03
N ASP A 48 9.27 0.56 13.10
CA ASP A 48 8.46 1.74 12.81
C ASP A 48 7.69 2.16 14.07
N ILE A 49 6.99 1.23 14.74
CA ILE A 49 6.23 1.51 15.98
C ILE A 49 7.15 2.04 17.09
N ARG A 50 8.33 1.43 17.27
CA ARG A 50 9.35 1.90 18.22
C ARG A 50 9.86 3.29 17.89
N GLY A 51 10.00 3.63 16.61
CA GLY A 51 10.34 4.99 16.16
C GLY A 51 9.33 6.06 16.57
N TRP A 52 8.09 5.69 16.88
CA TRP A 52 7.06 6.59 17.45
C TRP A 52 7.08 6.63 18.99
N GLY A 53 8.04 5.96 19.64
CA GLY A 53 8.14 5.85 21.10
C GLY A 53 7.06 4.95 21.71
N ILE A 54 6.67 3.90 20.99
CA ILE A 54 5.68 2.92 21.41
C ILE A 54 6.32 1.53 21.36
N ASP A 55 6.12 0.73 22.40
CA ASP A 55 6.59 -0.66 22.41
C ASP A 55 5.47 -1.64 22.03
N VAL A 56 5.87 -2.74 21.41
CA VAL A 56 5.00 -3.90 21.22
C VAL A 56 5.02 -4.76 22.49
N LEU A 57 3.84 -5.12 23.00
CA LEU A 57 3.70 -6.03 24.13
C LEU A 57 4.22 -7.43 23.78
N GLY A 58 4.01 -7.85 22.53
CA GLY A 58 4.52 -9.10 22.02
C GLY A 58 4.05 -9.41 20.61
N VAL A 59 4.63 -10.47 20.05
CA VAL A 59 4.29 -11.01 18.73
C VAL A 59 3.54 -12.33 18.91
N VAL A 60 2.39 -12.48 18.24
CA VAL A 60 1.61 -13.71 18.23
C VAL A 60 1.81 -14.40 16.89
N ILE A 61 2.51 -15.54 16.90
CA ILE A 61 2.63 -16.41 15.72
C ILE A 61 1.41 -17.33 15.71
N THR A 62 0.50 -17.09 14.77
CA THR A 62 -0.79 -17.79 14.69
C THR A 62 -0.69 -19.04 13.82
N ARG A 63 -1.51 -20.04 14.15
CA ARG A 63 -1.52 -21.37 13.51
C ARG A 63 -0.12 -21.99 13.47
N PHE A 64 0.57 -21.90 14.61
CA PHE A 64 1.93 -22.40 14.77
C PHE A 64 1.91 -23.93 14.96
N GLU A 65 2.62 -24.64 14.10
CA GLU A 65 2.71 -26.11 14.07
C GLU A 65 4.17 -26.56 13.99
N ASN A 66 5.08 -25.78 14.60
CA ASN A 66 6.54 -26.03 14.58
C ASN A 66 7.19 -25.97 13.19
N GLN A 67 6.68 -25.10 12.31
CA GLN A 67 7.30 -24.88 11.00
C GLN A 67 8.73 -24.32 11.15
N PRO A 68 9.74 -24.80 10.40
CA PRO A 68 11.14 -24.41 10.62
C PRO A 68 11.40 -22.91 10.50
N SER A 69 10.81 -22.23 9.50
CA SER A 69 11.02 -20.80 9.29
C SER A 69 10.34 -19.98 10.39
N ALA A 70 9.18 -20.44 10.88
CA ALA A 70 8.48 -19.81 12.01
C ALA A 70 9.27 -19.96 13.32
N ILE A 71 9.93 -21.11 13.57
CA ILE A 71 10.82 -21.30 14.72
C ILE A 71 12.03 -20.36 14.64
N GLN A 72 12.66 -20.23 13.47
CA GLN A 72 13.77 -19.29 13.29
C GLN A 72 13.34 -17.85 13.57
N PHE A 73 12.16 -17.46 13.07
CA PHE A 73 11.59 -16.14 13.31
C PHE A 73 11.29 -15.90 14.80
N LYS A 74 10.67 -16.87 15.48
CA LYS A 74 10.46 -16.84 16.94
C LYS A 74 11.77 -16.62 17.69
N ASN A 75 12.77 -17.46 17.44
CA ASN A 75 14.08 -17.38 18.09
C ASN A 75 14.78 -16.03 17.83
N LYS A 76 14.63 -15.47 16.63
CA LYS A 76 15.18 -14.15 16.26
C LYS A 76 14.54 -13.02 17.07
N LEU A 77 13.23 -13.07 17.30
CA LEU A 77 12.51 -12.09 18.13
C LEU A 77 12.88 -12.22 19.61
N GLU A 78 12.89 -13.44 20.15
CA GLU A 78 13.21 -13.69 21.56
C GLU A 78 14.65 -13.26 21.91
N ARG A 79 15.61 -13.49 21.01
CA ARG A 79 17.00 -12.99 21.15
C ARG A 79 17.13 -11.46 21.13
N ARG A 80 16.09 -10.76 20.68
CA ARG A 80 15.97 -9.29 20.71
C ARG A 80 15.02 -8.82 21.82
N GLU A 81 14.77 -9.69 22.81
CA GLU A 81 13.94 -9.43 23.98
C GLU A 81 12.48 -9.06 23.64
N ILE A 82 12.00 -9.53 22.48
CA ILE A 82 10.60 -9.39 22.08
C ILE A 82 9.86 -10.66 22.52
N LYS A 83 8.84 -10.50 23.36
CA LYS A 83 8.03 -11.62 23.82
C LYS A 83 7.24 -12.22 22.65
N VAL A 84 7.28 -13.55 22.51
CA VAL A 84 6.57 -14.27 21.44
C VAL A 84 5.58 -15.25 22.05
N TYR A 85 4.36 -15.23 21.53
CA TYR A 85 3.28 -16.16 21.84
C TYR A 85 2.99 -17.01 20.62
N THR A 86 2.63 -18.28 20.83
CA THR A 86 2.24 -19.18 19.75
C THR A 86 0.80 -19.61 19.93
N HIS A 87 -0.04 -19.33 18.94
CA HIS A 87 -1.44 -19.80 18.92
C HIS A 87 -1.56 -20.93 17.91
N GLN A 88 -2.22 -22.01 18.30
CA GLN A 88 -2.56 -23.09 17.37
C GLN A 88 -3.82 -22.72 16.57
N TYR A 89 -4.18 -23.58 15.62
CA TYR A 89 -5.48 -23.48 14.97
C TYR A 89 -6.60 -23.73 16.00
N THR A 90 -7.57 -22.82 16.07
CA THR A 90 -8.74 -22.97 16.95
C THR A 90 -9.68 -24.05 16.41
N LYS A 91 -9.82 -25.15 17.14
CA LYS A 91 -10.71 -26.26 16.77
C LYS A 91 -12.16 -25.79 16.61
N GLY A 92 -12.87 -26.38 15.65
CA GLY A 92 -14.27 -26.06 15.38
C GLY A 92 -14.52 -24.74 14.63
N TYR A 93 -13.51 -23.89 14.47
CA TYR A 93 -13.69 -22.58 13.82
C TYR A 93 -14.05 -22.73 12.32
N PRO A 94 -15.02 -21.96 11.77
CA PRO A 94 -15.89 -20.98 12.43
C PRO A 94 -17.27 -21.53 12.85
N THR A 95 -17.55 -22.82 12.68
CA THR A 95 -18.93 -23.36 12.69
C THR A 95 -19.36 -23.95 14.02
N ASP A 96 -18.46 -24.59 14.75
CA ASP A 96 -18.75 -25.24 16.04
C ASP A 96 -18.49 -24.26 17.19
N ILE A 97 -19.47 -23.42 17.47
CA ILE A 97 -19.42 -22.41 18.54
C ILE A 97 -19.14 -23.05 19.90
N ASP A 98 -19.61 -24.28 20.12
CA ASP A 98 -19.46 -24.93 21.41
C ASP A 98 -18.02 -25.33 21.68
N LEU A 99 -17.38 -25.92 20.68
CA LEU A 99 -15.96 -26.26 20.73
C LEU A 99 -15.06 -25.01 20.71
N ILE A 100 -15.39 -24.00 19.90
CA ILE A 100 -14.61 -22.75 19.81
C ILE A 100 -14.52 -22.06 21.17
N VAL A 101 -15.66 -21.89 21.86
CA VAL A 101 -15.74 -21.22 23.17
C VAL A 101 -15.64 -22.24 24.29
N SER A 102 -14.51 -22.95 24.34
CA SER A 102 -14.19 -23.97 25.33
C SER A 102 -12.70 -23.99 25.66
N ASP A 103 -12.33 -24.82 26.64
CA ASP A 103 -10.93 -25.07 26.99
C ASP A 103 -10.13 -25.75 25.86
N GLU A 104 -10.79 -26.48 24.96
CA GLU A 104 -10.15 -27.10 23.79
C GLU A 104 -10.09 -26.19 22.55
N GLY A 105 -10.89 -25.11 22.55
CA GLY A 105 -10.93 -24.09 21.51
C GLY A 105 -10.02 -22.92 21.85
N TYR A 106 -10.60 -21.80 22.25
CA TYR A 106 -9.83 -20.63 22.68
C TYR A 106 -8.96 -20.88 23.91
N GLY A 107 -9.40 -21.74 24.84
CA GLY A 107 -8.64 -22.02 26.06
C GLY A 107 -7.34 -22.79 25.85
N ALA A 108 -7.16 -23.42 24.68
CA ALA A 108 -5.93 -24.12 24.31
C ALA A 108 -4.79 -23.17 23.93
N ASN A 109 -5.12 -21.92 23.56
CA ASN A 109 -4.13 -20.90 23.29
C ASN A 109 -3.64 -20.26 24.59
N GLU A 110 -2.38 -19.82 24.60
CA GLU A 110 -1.82 -19.11 25.75
C GLU A 110 -2.50 -17.74 25.92
N TYR A 111 -2.89 -17.44 27.17
CA TYR A 111 -3.38 -16.12 27.54
C TYR A 111 -2.24 -15.10 27.55
N ILE A 112 -2.45 -13.99 26.85
CA ILE A 112 -1.50 -12.89 26.78
C ILE A 112 -1.82 -11.91 27.90
N GLU A 113 -0.95 -11.85 28.91
CA GLU A 113 -1.05 -10.85 29.97
C GLU A 113 -0.86 -9.43 29.42
N THR A 114 -1.89 -8.62 29.59
CA THR A 114 -1.91 -7.21 29.17
C THR A 114 -1.86 -6.31 30.41
N LYS A 115 -1.25 -5.14 30.27
CA LYS A 115 -1.06 -4.16 31.36
C LYS A 115 -2.02 -2.99 31.26
N LYS A 116 -2.51 -2.72 30.05
CA LYS A 116 -3.31 -1.54 29.73
C LYS A 116 -4.73 -1.94 29.30
N PRO A 117 -5.73 -1.06 29.53
CA PRO A 117 -7.13 -1.38 29.27
C PRO A 117 -7.50 -1.47 27.78
N LEU A 118 -6.66 -0.94 26.89
CA LEU A 118 -6.84 -1.05 25.44
C LEU A 118 -5.74 -1.94 24.87
N VAL A 119 -6.12 -2.93 24.06
CA VAL A 119 -5.18 -3.80 23.35
C VAL A 119 -5.41 -3.63 21.86
N ILE A 120 -4.37 -3.19 21.16
CA ILE A 120 -4.41 -2.93 19.72
C ILE A 120 -3.74 -4.10 19.01
N VAL A 121 -4.54 -4.88 18.30
CA VAL A 121 -4.06 -6.06 17.56
C VAL A 121 -3.84 -5.70 16.10
N THR A 122 -2.59 -5.75 15.65
CA THR A 122 -2.16 -5.40 14.28
C THR A 122 -1.39 -6.56 13.62
N GLY A 123 -0.99 -6.42 12.36
CA GLY A 123 -0.22 -7.44 11.63
C GLY A 123 0.12 -7.00 10.19
N PRO A 124 1.04 -7.71 9.50
CA PRO A 124 1.60 -7.31 8.21
C PRO A 124 0.58 -7.35 7.06
N GLY A 125 -0.49 -8.14 7.18
CA GLY A 125 -1.50 -8.26 6.13
C GLY A 125 -2.81 -8.91 6.56
N PRO A 126 -3.71 -9.18 5.59
CA PRO A 126 -4.91 -9.98 5.83
C PRO A 126 -4.54 -11.43 6.18
N GLY A 127 -5.41 -12.11 6.94
CA GLY A 127 -5.22 -13.53 7.28
C GLY A 127 -4.22 -13.82 8.40
N SER A 128 -3.55 -12.83 9.00
CA SER A 128 -2.56 -13.03 10.07
C SER A 128 -3.12 -13.52 11.42
N GLY A 129 -4.44 -13.74 11.53
CA GLY A 129 -5.09 -14.24 12.75
C GLY A 129 -5.54 -13.17 13.76
N LYS A 130 -5.46 -11.88 13.42
CA LYS A 130 -5.82 -10.74 14.31
C LYS A 130 -7.16 -10.90 15.03
N LEU A 131 -8.21 -11.28 14.30
CA LEU A 131 -9.55 -11.49 14.84
C LEU A 131 -9.58 -12.65 15.83
N ALA A 132 -9.03 -13.81 15.45
CA ALA A 132 -9.02 -14.99 16.31
C ALA A 132 -8.23 -14.75 17.61
N THR A 133 -7.08 -14.08 17.54
CA THR A 133 -6.30 -13.67 18.71
C THR A 133 -7.09 -12.71 19.60
N SER A 134 -7.79 -11.74 19.01
CA SER A 134 -8.62 -10.79 19.78
C SER A 134 -9.76 -11.51 20.53
N LEU A 135 -10.46 -12.43 19.88
CA LEU A 135 -11.54 -13.20 20.51
C LEU A 135 -11.02 -14.20 21.55
N SER A 136 -9.85 -14.79 21.32
CA SER A 136 -9.16 -15.65 22.30
C SER A 136 -8.81 -14.85 23.57
N GLN A 137 -8.33 -13.61 23.44
CA GLN A 137 -8.11 -12.72 24.58
C GLN A 137 -9.41 -12.41 25.32
N VAL A 138 -10.47 -12.01 24.62
CA VAL A 138 -11.77 -11.73 25.23
C VAL A 138 -12.29 -12.97 25.99
N TYR A 139 -12.18 -14.17 25.41
CA TYR A 139 -12.53 -15.42 26.11
C TYR A 139 -11.75 -15.60 27.43
N HIS A 140 -10.43 -15.40 27.40
CA HIS A 140 -9.58 -15.55 28.57
C HIS A 140 -9.83 -14.48 29.65
N ASP A 141 -10.18 -13.26 29.25
CA ASP A 141 -10.55 -12.18 30.16
C ASP A 141 -11.84 -12.53 30.92
N TYR A 142 -12.88 -12.99 30.21
CA TYR A 142 -14.14 -13.43 30.84
C TYR A 142 -13.94 -14.64 31.76
N LYS A 143 -13.09 -15.60 31.39
CA LYS A 143 -12.72 -16.72 32.27
C LYS A 143 -12.05 -16.25 33.58
N ARG A 144 -11.46 -15.06 33.57
CA ARG A 144 -10.81 -14.42 34.74
C ARG A 144 -11.68 -13.36 35.43
N GLY A 145 -12.94 -13.22 35.02
CA GLY A 145 -13.86 -12.22 35.60
C GLY A 145 -13.59 -10.78 35.15
N ILE A 146 -12.85 -10.59 34.05
CA ILE A 146 -12.57 -9.28 33.45
C ILE A 146 -13.57 -9.03 32.32
N ASN A 147 -14.31 -7.93 32.41
CA ASN A 147 -15.23 -7.52 31.36
C ASN A 147 -14.45 -6.90 30.20
N ALA A 148 -14.24 -7.69 29.14
CA ALA A 148 -13.57 -7.26 27.92
C ALA A 148 -14.55 -7.11 26.74
N GLY A 149 -14.08 -6.47 25.67
CA GLY A 149 -14.86 -6.28 24.45
C GLY A 149 -13.98 -6.35 23.21
N TYR A 150 -14.61 -6.57 22.07
CA TYR A 150 -13.96 -6.53 20.76
C TYR A 150 -14.51 -5.35 19.95
N ALA A 151 -13.65 -4.63 19.24
CA ALA A 151 -14.04 -3.61 18.29
C ALA A 151 -13.11 -3.64 17.07
N LYS A 152 -13.59 -3.17 15.92
CA LYS A 152 -12.84 -3.18 14.66
C LYS A 152 -12.52 -1.75 14.21
N PHE A 153 -11.24 -1.48 13.95
CA PHE A 153 -10.78 -0.18 13.46
C PHE A 153 -10.31 -0.25 12.01
N GLU A 154 -11.25 -0.05 11.09
CA GLU A 154 -10.99 0.10 9.65
C GLU A 154 -11.30 1.52 9.20
N THR A 155 -10.56 2.00 8.20
CA THR A 155 -10.79 3.35 7.65
C THR A 155 -11.75 3.31 6.47
N PHE A 156 -11.70 2.24 5.69
CA PHE A 156 -12.53 2.03 4.52
C PHE A 156 -13.20 0.66 4.59
N PRO A 157 -14.44 0.52 4.08
CA PRO A 157 -15.28 1.62 3.61
C PRO A 157 -15.67 2.59 4.75
N ILE A 158 -16.03 3.83 4.40
CA ILE A 158 -16.53 4.81 5.36
C ILE A 158 -18.03 4.59 5.49
N TRP A 159 -18.43 4.05 6.63
CA TRP A 159 -19.79 3.54 6.88
C TRP A 159 -20.88 4.61 6.75
N ASN A 160 -20.58 5.87 7.06
CA ASN A 160 -21.52 6.98 7.02
C ASN A 160 -21.47 7.79 5.71
N LEU A 161 -20.70 7.34 4.71
CA LEU A 161 -20.79 7.86 3.34
C LEU A 161 -21.69 6.95 2.49
N PRO A 162 -22.35 7.47 1.44
CA PRO A 162 -23.13 6.66 0.51
C PRO A 162 -22.32 5.52 -0.11
N LEU A 163 -23.00 4.43 -0.47
CA LEU A 163 -22.38 3.28 -1.15
C LEU A 163 -21.65 3.70 -2.44
N LYS A 164 -22.31 4.56 -3.25
CA LYS A 164 -21.77 5.11 -4.49
C LYS A 164 -20.94 6.39 -4.30
N HIS A 165 -20.52 6.70 -3.09
CA HIS A 165 -19.60 7.81 -2.88
C HIS A 165 -18.22 7.45 -3.48
N PRO A 166 -17.57 8.34 -4.28
CA PRO A 166 -16.28 8.05 -4.91
C PRO A 166 -15.23 7.49 -3.95
N VAL A 167 -15.20 7.94 -2.70
CA VAL A 167 -14.28 7.41 -1.67
C VAL A 167 -14.47 5.92 -1.40
N ASN A 168 -15.72 5.47 -1.26
CA ASN A 168 -16.02 4.06 -1.02
C ASN A 168 -15.71 3.23 -2.27
N VAL A 169 -16.04 3.75 -3.46
CA VAL A 169 -15.76 3.06 -4.73
C VAL A 169 -14.26 3.00 -5.02
N ALA A 170 -13.49 4.03 -4.68
CA ALA A 170 -12.02 4.01 -4.78
C ALA A 170 -11.41 2.93 -3.89
N TYR A 171 -11.97 2.72 -2.69
CA TYR A 171 -11.59 1.58 -1.85
C TYR A 171 -11.91 0.24 -2.51
N GLU A 172 -13.12 0.08 -3.07
CA GLU A 172 -13.51 -1.15 -3.77
C GLU A 172 -12.61 -1.46 -4.97
N ALA A 173 -12.20 -0.43 -5.71
CA ALA A 173 -11.19 -0.56 -6.75
C ALA A 173 -9.85 -0.98 -6.15
N ALA A 174 -9.40 -0.39 -5.04
CA ALA A 174 -8.14 -0.74 -4.40
C ALA A 174 -8.08 -2.17 -3.82
N THR A 175 -9.23 -2.84 -3.69
CA THR A 175 -9.36 -4.23 -3.22
C THR A 175 -9.95 -5.16 -4.28
N ALA A 176 -9.87 -4.79 -5.57
CA ALA A 176 -10.48 -5.55 -6.65
C ALA A 176 -9.93 -6.99 -6.73
N ASP A 177 -8.65 -7.18 -6.41
CA ASP A 177 -7.94 -8.47 -6.34
C ASP A 177 -8.42 -9.35 -5.18
N LEU A 178 -8.78 -8.74 -4.05
CA LEU A 178 -9.34 -9.42 -2.88
C LEU A 178 -10.82 -9.79 -3.05
N ARG A 179 -11.46 -9.29 -4.11
CA ARG A 179 -12.89 -9.46 -4.40
C ARG A 179 -13.80 -8.96 -3.29
N ASP A 180 -13.29 -8.03 -2.48
CA ASP A 180 -14.11 -7.31 -1.52
C ASP A 180 -14.99 -6.31 -2.29
N PHE A 181 -16.27 -6.26 -1.97
CA PHE A 181 -17.23 -5.31 -2.54
C PHE A 181 -18.02 -4.63 -1.46
N ASN A 182 -18.30 -3.34 -1.66
CA ASN A 182 -19.09 -2.59 -0.71
C ASN A 182 -20.56 -2.94 -0.86
N MET A 183 -21.29 -2.93 0.26
CA MET A 183 -22.72 -3.15 0.28
C MET A 183 -23.36 -2.38 1.43
N ILE A 184 -24.69 -2.23 1.38
CA ILE A 184 -25.44 -1.73 2.52
C ILE A 184 -25.41 -2.80 3.61
N ASP A 185 -25.14 -2.40 4.86
CA ASP A 185 -25.21 -3.28 6.02
C ASP A 185 -26.68 -3.64 6.31
N PRO A 186 -27.13 -4.87 6.02
CA PRO A 186 -28.53 -5.23 6.20
C PRO A 186 -28.89 -5.30 7.69
N PHE A 187 -27.95 -5.66 8.56
CA PHE A 187 -28.19 -5.78 10.01
C PHE A 187 -28.39 -4.41 10.64
N HIS A 188 -27.61 -3.41 10.22
CA HIS A 188 -27.76 -2.05 10.74
C HIS A 188 -29.06 -1.41 10.23
N LEU A 189 -29.42 -1.67 8.97
CA LEU A 189 -30.68 -1.22 8.40
C LEU A 189 -31.88 -1.84 9.14
N GLU A 190 -31.85 -3.15 9.42
CA GLU A 190 -32.92 -3.82 10.17
C GLU A 190 -33.02 -3.32 11.62
N ALA A 191 -31.90 -3.17 12.31
CA ALA A 191 -31.87 -2.83 13.73
C ALA A 191 -32.18 -1.36 14.02
N HIS A 192 -31.76 -0.45 13.13
CA HIS A 192 -31.77 1.00 13.38
C HIS A 192 -32.49 1.80 12.30
N ASN A 193 -32.98 1.17 11.22
CA ASN A 193 -33.57 1.82 10.04
C ASN A 193 -32.67 2.89 9.41
N GLN A 194 -31.35 2.69 9.50
CA GLN A 194 -30.33 3.59 8.97
C GLN A 194 -29.50 2.89 7.90
N LYS A 195 -29.34 3.53 6.73
CA LYS A 195 -28.45 3.02 5.67
C LYS A 195 -27.00 3.33 6.01
N THR A 196 -26.20 2.29 6.14
CA THR A 196 -24.75 2.39 6.35
C THR A 196 -24.02 1.44 5.39
N VAL A 197 -22.75 1.75 5.11
CA VAL A 197 -21.92 0.96 4.20
C VAL A 197 -21.00 0.04 4.97
N ASN A 198 -20.96 -1.21 4.56
CA ASN A 198 -19.99 -2.21 4.98
C ASN A 198 -19.51 -2.99 3.74
N TYR A 199 -18.82 -4.10 3.91
CA TYR A 199 -18.37 -4.94 2.81
C TYR A 199 -18.71 -6.42 3.06
N ASN A 200 -18.80 -7.18 1.98
CA ASN A 200 -19.36 -8.54 1.97
C ASN A 200 -18.77 -9.46 3.04
N ARG A 201 -17.44 -9.51 3.20
CA ARG A 201 -16.78 -10.42 4.13
C ARG A 201 -17.18 -10.18 5.59
N ASP A 202 -17.30 -8.92 6.00
CA ASP A 202 -17.69 -8.57 7.36
C ASP A 202 -19.18 -8.84 7.60
N VAL A 203 -20.02 -8.52 6.62
CA VAL A 203 -21.46 -8.82 6.67
C VAL A 203 -21.70 -10.33 6.76
N GLU A 204 -21.00 -11.13 5.96
CA GLU A 204 -21.10 -12.60 5.97
C GLU A 204 -20.61 -13.22 7.29
N VAL A 205 -19.55 -12.69 7.88
CA VAL A 205 -18.94 -13.23 9.12
C VAL A 205 -19.66 -12.76 10.38
N PHE A 206 -20.38 -11.64 10.34
CA PHE A 206 -21.02 -11.04 11.52
C PHE A 206 -21.94 -11.99 12.32
N PRO A 207 -22.81 -12.83 11.73
CA PRO A 207 -23.64 -13.77 12.49
C PRO A 207 -22.83 -14.76 13.32
N VAL A 208 -21.70 -15.22 12.81
CA VAL A 208 -20.78 -16.11 13.54
C VAL A 208 -20.16 -15.36 14.70
N LEU A 209 -19.61 -14.15 14.45
CA LEU A 209 -19.01 -13.32 15.48
C LEU A 209 -19.98 -12.99 16.61
N LYS A 210 -21.21 -12.63 16.25
CA LYS A 210 -22.27 -12.34 17.20
C LYS A 210 -22.54 -13.53 18.12
N ARG A 211 -22.58 -14.76 17.59
CA ARG A 211 -22.75 -15.99 18.39
C ARG A 211 -21.55 -16.27 19.29
N ILE A 212 -20.33 -16.12 18.79
CA ILE A 212 -19.10 -16.32 19.58
C ILE A 212 -19.08 -15.34 20.76
N LEU A 213 -19.25 -14.04 20.49
CA LEU A 213 -19.23 -13.01 21.54
C LEU A 213 -20.38 -13.20 22.54
N LYS A 214 -21.60 -13.51 22.07
CA LYS A 214 -22.74 -13.82 22.93
C LYS A 214 -22.43 -14.98 23.90
N LYS A 215 -21.78 -16.04 23.40
CA LYS A 215 -21.40 -17.20 24.22
C LYS A 215 -20.30 -16.85 25.22
N ILE A 216 -19.27 -16.11 24.81
CA ILE A 216 -18.19 -15.67 25.72
C ILE A 216 -18.74 -14.79 26.84
N MET A 217 -19.60 -13.83 26.50
CA MET A 217 -20.09 -12.80 27.43
C MET A 217 -21.26 -13.27 28.30
N GLY A 218 -21.87 -14.43 27.99
CA GLY A 218 -22.96 -15.02 28.78
C GLY A 218 -24.27 -14.21 28.78
N GLY A 219 -24.47 -13.31 27.81
CA GLY A 219 -25.59 -12.35 27.84
C GLY A 219 -25.89 -11.68 26.50
N GLU A 220 -26.74 -10.65 26.49
CA GLU A 220 -27.04 -9.89 25.28
C GLU A 220 -25.83 -9.09 24.79
N LEU A 221 -25.60 -9.12 23.48
CA LEU A 221 -24.51 -8.40 22.83
C LEU A 221 -24.97 -6.98 22.46
N PHE A 222 -24.14 -5.99 22.76
CA PHE A 222 -24.37 -4.59 22.38
C PHE A 222 -24.41 -4.38 20.85
N TYR A 223 -23.59 -5.12 20.10
CA TYR A 223 -23.49 -4.97 18.65
C TYR A 223 -24.68 -5.63 17.95
N LYS A 224 -25.48 -4.81 17.24
CA LYS A 224 -26.58 -5.29 16.40
C LYS A 224 -26.16 -5.46 14.94
N SER A 225 -25.06 -4.83 14.52
CA SER A 225 -24.51 -4.92 13.17
C SER A 225 -22.96 -4.86 13.15
N PRO A 226 -22.30 -5.21 12.02
CA PRO A 226 -20.86 -4.95 11.88
C PRO A 226 -20.53 -3.45 11.86
N THR A 227 -21.48 -2.58 11.46
CA THR A 227 -21.32 -1.13 11.63
C THR A 227 -21.18 -0.73 13.10
N ASP A 228 -21.99 -1.30 14.01
CA ASP A 228 -21.90 -1.02 15.46
C ASP A 228 -20.55 -1.47 16.06
N MET A 229 -19.96 -2.53 15.49
CA MET A 229 -18.66 -3.07 15.90
C MET A 229 -17.48 -2.21 15.42
N GLY A 230 -17.71 -1.35 14.43
CA GLY A 230 -16.73 -0.44 13.86
C GLY A 230 -16.55 0.83 14.70
N VAL A 231 -15.31 1.32 14.81
CA VAL A 231 -14.99 2.58 15.53
C VAL A 231 -14.53 3.71 14.60
N ASN A 232 -14.82 3.59 13.30
CA ASN A 232 -14.36 4.54 12.29
C ASN A 232 -15.06 5.91 12.43
N ARG A 233 -14.25 6.98 12.45
CA ARG A 233 -14.72 8.37 12.51
C ARG A 233 -14.30 9.22 11.30
N ALA A 234 -13.68 8.61 10.29
CA ALA A 234 -13.09 9.34 9.16
C ALA A 234 -14.11 10.20 8.39
N GLY A 235 -15.32 9.69 8.14
CA GLY A 235 -16.35 10.43 7.41
C GLY A 235 -16.82 11.71 8.09
N PHE A 236 -16.74 11.79 9.42
CA PHE A 236 -17.08 13.01 10.16
C PHE A 236 -16.01 14.10 10.08
N ALA A 237 -14.81 13.75 9.60
CA ALA A 237 -13.67 14.67 9.50
C ALA A 237 -13.47 15.20 8.07
N ILE A 238 -14.38 14.88 7.14
CA ILE A 238 -14.37 15.45 5.79
C ILE A 238 -14.83 16.90 5.89
N THR A 239 -13.95 17.82 5.50
CA THR A 239 -14.19 19.27 5.54
C THR A 239 -14.52 19.84 4.17
N ASP A 240 -14.07 19.18 3.11
CA ASP A 240 -14.38 19.47 1.71
C ASP A 240 -14.68 18.16 0.99
N ASP A 241 -15.98 17.91 0.76
CA ASP A 241 -16.44 16.67 0.14
C ASP A 241 -16.14 16.65 -1.36
N GLU A 242 -16.23 17.79 -2.06
CA GLU A 242 -15.98 17.88 -3.50
C GLU A 242 -14.51 17.56 -3.83
N MET A 243 -13.55 18.15 -3.10
CA MET A 243 -12.12 17.84 -3.27
C MET A 243 -11.81 16.39 -2.90
N THR A 244 -12.50 15.85 -1.89
CA THR A 244 -12.33 14.46 -1.47
C THR A 244 -12.85 13.50 -2.56
N GLN A 245 -14.01 13.80 -3.15
CA GLN A 245 -14.58 13.05 -4.26
C GLN A 245 -13.67 13.10 -5.49
N GLU A 246 -13.14 14.27 -5.84
CA GLU A 246 -12.22 14.42 -6.97
C GLU A 246 -10.93 13.60 -6.78
N SER A 247 -10.34 13.68 -5.58
CA SER A 247 -9.16 12.89 -5.24
C SER A 247 -9.40 11.37 -5.34
N ALA A 248 -10.59 10.92 -4.93
CA ALA A 248 -10.99 9.52 -5.03
C ALA A 248 -11.22 9.07 -6.48
N LYS A 249 -11.77 9.93 -7.35
CA LYS A 249 -11.88 9.65 -8.80
C LYS A 249 -10.50 9.49 -9.45
N GLN A 250 -9.53 10.33 -9.09
CA GLN A 250 -8.15 10.16 -9.55
C GLN A 250 -7.57 8.81 -9.08
N GLU A 251 -7.85 8.39 -7.84
CA GLU A 251 -7.40 7.09 -7.33
C GLU A 251 -8.01 5.90 -8.10
N LEU A 252 -9.28 5.98 -8.51
CA LEU A 252 -9.89 4.96 -9.38
C LEU A 252 -9.09 4.76 -10.67
N ILE A 253 -8.70 5.87 -11.32
CA ILE A 253 -7.89 5.84 -12.55
C ILE A 253 -6.50 5.24 -12.27
N ARG A 254 -5.86 5.62 -11.15
CA ARG A 254 -4.56 5.05 -10.77
C ARG A 254 -4.64 3.53 -10.56
N ARG A 255 -5.69 3.05 -9.91
CA ARG A 255 -5.91 1.60 -9.69
C ARG A 255 -6.13 0.85 -10.98
N TYR A 256 -6.91 1.40 -11.91
CA TYR A 256 -7.07 0.81 -13.23
C TYR A 256 -5.74 0.65 -13.98
N PHE A 257 -4.90 1.69 -14.04
CA PHE A 257 -3.58 1.59 -14.67
C PHE A 257 -2.69 0.56 -13.96
N ARG A 258 -2.66 0.57 -12.62
CA ARG A 258 -1.89 -0.40 -11.83
C ARG A 258 -2.28 -1.84 -12.17
N TYR A 259 -3.57 -2.18 -12.15
CA TYR A 259 -3.99 -3.55 -12.46
C TYR A 259 -3.74 -3.95 -13.90
N ARG A 260 -3.78 -3.02 -14.86
CA ARG A 260 -3.37 -3.30 -16.24
C ARG A 260 -1.89 -3.70 -16.33
N CYS A 261 -1.01 -2.97 -15.63
CA CYS A 261 0.40 -3.32 -15.55
C CYS A 261 0.61 -4.67 -14.84
N GLU A 262 -0.04 -4.89 -13.69
CA GLU A 262 0.05 -6.15 -12.95
C GLU A 262 -0.44 -7.35 -13.79
N TYR A 263 -1.47 -7.17 -14.62
CA TYR A 263 -2.00 -8.22 -15.50
C TYR A 263 -0.98 -8.62 -16.58
N VAL A 264 -0.36 -7.66 -17.27
CA VAL A 264 0.66 -7.98 -18.30
C VAL A 264 1.94 -8.55 -17.68
N MET A 265 2.21 -8.25 -16.42
CA MET A 265 3.31 -8.85 -15.64
C MET A 265 2.95 -10.24 -15.08
N GLY A 266 1.71 -10.73 -15.26
CA GLY A 266 1.26 -12.02 -14.75
C GLY A 266 1.03 -12.07 -13.23
N LEU A 267 0.84 -10.91 -12.58
CA LEU A 267 0.65 -10.78 -11.14
C LEU A 267 -0.83 -10.82 -10.70
N THR A 268 -1.75 -10.55 -11.62
CA THR A 268 -3.20 -10.58 -11.36
C THR A 268 -3.96 -11.14 -12.57
N ASP A 269 -5.22 -11.51 -12.36
CA ASP A 269 -6.09 -12.02 -13.41
C ASP A 269 -6.87 -10.91 -14.15
N LYS A 270 -7.41 -11.26 -15.32
CA LYS A 270 -8.16 -10.34 -16.17
C LYS A 270 -9.43 -9.80 -15.48
N GLY A 271 -10.03 -10.57 -14.58
CA GLY A 271 -11.23 -10.17 -13.83
C GLY A 271 -10.97 -8.98 -12.93
N THR A 272 -9.80 -8.89 -12.29
CA THR A 272 -9.38 -7.72 -11.50
C THR A 272 -9.37 -6.45 -12.34
N VAL A 273 -8.80 -6.50 -13.54
CA VAL A 273 -8.76 -5.36 -14.48
C VAL A 273 -10.17 -4.95 -14.90
N GLN A 274 -11.01 -5.91 -15.29
CA GLN A 274 -12.38 -5.66 -15.71
C GLN A 274 -13.22 -5.03 -14.59
N ARG A 275 -13.02 -5.45 -13.34
CA ARG A 275 -13.70 -4.87 -12.18
C ARG A 275 -13.33 -3.41 -11.99
N ALA A 276 -12.04 -3.07 -12.01
CA ALA A 276 -11.59 -1.67 -11.92
C ALA A 276 -12.13 -0.82 -13.10
N GLU A 277 -12.15 -1.38 -14.31
CA GLU A 277 -12.71 -0.70 -15.50
C GLU A 277 -14.21 -0.41 -15.36
N LEU A 278 -14.99 -1.37 -14.85
CA LEU A 278 -16.43 -1.18 -14.59
C LEU A 278 -16.66 -0.08 -13.57
N LEU A 279 -15.91 -0.08 -12.47
CA LEU A 279 -16.01 0.97 -11.45
C LEU A 279 -15.67 2.36 -12.01
N MET A 280 -14.72 2.48 -12.93
CA MET A 280 -14.47 3.75 -13.62
C MET A 280 -15.65 4.18 -14.51
N LYS A 281 -16.21 3.25 -15.29
CA LYS A 281 -17.35 3.52 -16.19
C LYS A 281 -18.58 3.98 -15.41
N ASP A 282 -18.82 3.42 -14.23
CA ASP A 282 -19.94 3.83 -13.36
C ASP A 282 -19.88 5.31 -12.93
N PHE A 283 -18.69 5.93 -12.98
CA PHE A 283 -18.47 7.35 -12.69
C PHE A 283 -18.22 8.20 -13.95
N ASN A 284 -18.42 7.63 -15.14
CA ASN A 284 -18.11 8.26 -16.43
C ASN A 284 -16.66 8.78 -16.51
N LEU A 285 -15.71 8.06 -15.89
CA LEU A 285 -14.31 8.39 -15.94
C LEU A 285 -13.67 7.76 -17.18
N ASP A 286 -13.04 8.58 -18.00
CA ASP A 286 -12.14 8.13 -19.06
C ASP A 286 -10.67 8.32 -18.66
N LEU A 287 -9.76 7.88 -19.53
CA LEU A 287 -8.32 8.01 -19.28
C LEU A 287 -7.81 9.44 -19.44
N GLN A 288 -8.56 10.31 -20.14
CA GLN A 288 -8.20 11.70 -20.39
C GLN A 288 -8.49 12.59 -19.17
N TYR A 289 -9.37 12.14 -18.28
CA TYR A 289 -9.61 12.75 -16.96
C TYR A 289 -8.32 12.90 -16.13
N ARG A 290 -7.32 12.05 -16.39
CA ARG A 290 -5.96 12.22 -15.88
C ARG A 290 -5.12 13.00 -16.90
N SER A 291 -4.92 14.29 -16.62
CA SER A 291 -4.31 15.27 -17.54
C SER A 291 -2.94 14.90 -18.11
N VAL A 292 -2.17 14.03 -17.43
CA VAL A 292 -0.82 13.61 -17.84
C VAL A 292 -0.77 12.42 -18.81
N VAL A 293 -1.89 11.72 -19.03
CA VAL A 293 -1.90 10.51 -19.88
C VAL A 293 -1.62 10.84 -21.34
N GLU A 294 -2.41 11.74 -21.93
CA GLU A 294 -2.28 12.11 -23.34
C GLU A 294 -0.96 12.86 -23.66
N PRO A 295 -0.48 13.79 -22.82
CA PRO A 295 0.85 14.37 -23.02
C PRO A 295 1.99 13.34 -23.01
N ALA A 296 1.95 12.33 -22.14
CA ALA A 296 2.97 11.28 -22.10
C ALA A 296 2.96 10.44 -23.39
N ARG A 297 1.77 10.09 -23.89
CA ARG A 297 1.61 9.35 -25.16
C ARG A 297 2.10 10.16 -26.36
N ARG A 298 1.78 11.45 -26.42
CA ARG A 298 2.31 12.37 -27.44
C ARG A 298 3.84 12.45 -27.40
N ALA A 299 4.44 12.54 -26.22
CA ALA A 299 5.90 12.56 -26.09
C ALA A 299 6.57 11.27 -26.61
N SER A 300 5.91 10.12 -26.50
CA SER A 300 6.39 8.85 -27.09
C SER A 300 6.31 8.86 -28.62
N ILE A 301 5.24 9.41 -29.19
CA ILE A 301 5.09 9.58 -30.65
C ILE A 301 6.15 10.56 -31.19
N GLU A 302 6.35 11.70 -30.53
CA GLU A 302 7.38 12.67 -30.90
C GLU A 302 8.79 12.07 -30.81
N ALA A 303 9.04 11.17 -29.84
CA ALA A 303 10.31 10.45 -29.75
C ALA A 303 10.54 9.55 -30.97
N GLN A 304 9.47 8.89 -31.45
CA GLN A 304 9.51 8.07 -32.65
C GLN A 304 9.74 8.89 -33.92
N GLU A 305 9.04 10.02 -34.06
CA GLU A 305 9.20 10.91 -35.22
C GLU A 305 10.59 11.54 -35.32
N ASN A 306 11.24 11.78 -34.17
CA ASN A 306 12.57 12.39 -34.09
C ASN A 306 13.72 11.38 -33.92
N ASP A 307 13.44 10.08 -34.01
CA ASP A 307 14.41 8.99 -33.80
C ASP A 307 15.22 9.14 -32.49
N LYS A 308 14.54 9.59 -31.43
CA LYS A 308 15.10 9.74 -30.08
C LYS A 308 14.93 8.47 -29.25
N GLY A 309 14.65 7.32 -29.84
CA GLY A 309 14.48 6.08 -29.09
C GLY A 309 15.80 5.48 -28.60
N SER A 310 15.72 4.30 -27.99
CA SER A 310 16.86 3.42 -27.79
C SER A 310 16.47 2.01 -28.23
N GLU A 311 17.30 1.35 -29.04
CA GLU A 311 17.06 -0.02 -29.53
C GLU A 311 15.68 -0.22 -30.22
N GLY A 312 15.19 0.83 -30.87
CA GLY A 312 13.88 0.84 -31.54
C GLY A 312 12.68 0.90 -30.58
N VAL A 313 12.90 1.23 -29.31
CA VAL A 313 11.86 1.49 -28.30
C VAL A 313 11.74 3.00 -28.06
N TYR A 314 10.51 3.50 -28.11
CA TYR A 314 10.18 4.92 -27.96
C TYR A 314 9.23 5.12 -26.78
N CYS A 315 9.72 5.76 -25.74
CA CYS A 315 9.02 5.94 -24.47
C CYS A 315 8.80 7.42 -24.19
N GLY A 316 7.62 7.73 -23.66
CA GLY A 316 7.23 9.08 -23.25
C GLY A 316 6.80 9.09 -21.79
N ALA A 317 6.88 10.26 -21.18
CA ALA A 317 6.41 10.51 -19.83
C ALA A 317 5.95 11.97 -19.70
N ALA A 318 5.06 12.23 -18.75
CA ALA A 318 4.57 13.56 -18.43
C ALA A 318 4.32 13.74 -16.94
N ILE A 319 4.47 14.97 -16.47
CA ILE A 319 4.21 15.40 -15.09
C ILE A 319 3.33 16.64 -15.09
N ALA A 320 2.34 16.68 -14.20
CA ALA A 320 1.58 17.89 -13.88
C ALA A 320 2.18 18.52 -12.62
N LEU A 321 2.78 19.70 -12.79
CA LEU A 321 3.32 20.50 -11.69
C LEU A 321 2.20 21.12 -10.85
N LYS A 322 2.51 21.58 -9.64
CA LYS A 322 1.53 22.14 -8.70
C LYS A 322 0.79 23.37 -9.22
N ASN A 323 1.41 24.11 -10.14
CA ASN A 323 0.81 25.26 -10.82
C ASN A 323 -0.07 24.87 -12.04
N GLY A 324 -0.23 23.56 -12.32
CA GLY A 324 -0.99 23.04 -13.45
C GLY A 324 -0.19 22.91 -14.75
N THR A 325 1.06 23.36 -14.80
CA THR A 325 1.91 23.22 -15.99
C THR A 325 2.22 21.74 -16.25
N ILE A 326 2.07 21.32 -17.50
CA ILE A 326 2.48 19.98 -17.95
C ILE A 326 3.88 20.05 -18.53
N VAL A 327 4.78 19.22 -18.01
CA VAL A 327 6.12 19.01 -18.57
C VAL A 327 6.22 17.58 -19.09
N THR A 328 6.87 17.38 -20.23
CA THR A 328 7.06 16.07 -20.85
C THR A 328 8.53 15.69 -20.93
N GLY A 329 8.77 14.38 -21.04
CA GLY A 329 10.09 13.80 -21.28
C GLY A 329 9.95 12.58 -22.17
N ASN A 330 10.97 12.34 -22.99
CA ASN A 330 11.09 11.12 -23.79
C ASN A 330 12.45 10.45 -23.54
N ASN A 331 12.52 9.16 -23.84
CA ASN A 331 13.81 8.47 -23.82
C ASN A 331 14.74 9.01 -24.93
N SER A 332 16.00 8.65 -24.81
CA SER A 332 17.09 8.89 -25.77
C SER A 332 18.15 7.81 -25.59
N PRO A 333 19.14 7.69 -26.49
CA PRO A 333 20.26 6.76 -26.28
C PRO A 333 21.06 7.02 -24.99
N ARG A 334 20.86 8.18 -24.32
CA ARG A 334 21.56 8.57 -23.09
C ARG A 334 20.70 8.50 -21.84
N LEU A 335 19.39 8.67 -21.95
CA LEU A 335 18.51 8.89 -20.80
C LEU A 335 17.20 8.14 -20.99
N HIS A 336 16.69 7.56 -19.91
CA HIS A 336 15.31 7.08 -19.87
C HIS A 336 14.31 8.23 -19.90
N ALA A 337 13.06 7.94 -20.23
CA ALA A 337 11.99 8.94 -20.27
C ALA A 337 11.73 9.55 -18.87
N ALA A 338 11.84 8.75 -17.80
CA ALA A 338 11.72 9.24 -16.43
C ALA A 338 12.84 10.23 -16.07
N SER A 339 14.09 9.90 -16.40
CA SER A 339 15.26 10.77 -16.25
C SER A 339 15.08 12.10 -16.97
N SER A 340 14.72 12.03 -18.25
CA SER A 340 14.45 13.19 -19.11
C SER A 340 13.34 14.08 -18.53
N LEU A 341 12.22 13.46 -18.14
CA LEU A 341 11.07 14.15 -17.52
C LEU A 341 11.48 14.93 -16.27
N VAL A 342 12.20 14.28 -15.34
CA VAL A 342 12.60 14.91 -14.08
C VAL A 342 13.56 16.07 -14.34
N LEU A 343 14.54 15.90 -15.23
CA LEU A 343 15.45 16.99 -15.62
C LEU A 343 14.71 18.18 -16.25
N HIS A 344 13.74 17.93 -17.14
CA HIS A 344 12.93 18.99 -17.73
C HIS A 344 12.07 19.71 -16.69
N ALA A 345 11.46 18.96 -15.78
CA ALA A 345 10.60 19.51 -14.73
C ALA A 345 11.37 20.43 -13.79
N ILE A 346 12.54 19.98 -13.29
CA ILE A 346 13.35 20.81 -12.38
C ILE A 346 14.00 22.00 -13.09
N LYS A 347 14.32 21.89 -14.38
CA LYS A 347 14.77 23.05 -15.18
C LYS A 347 13.67 24.09 -15.30
N HIS A 348 12.45 23.64 -15.59
CA HIS A 348 11.30 24.52 -15.68
C HIS A 348 11.04 25.25 -14.34
N LEU A 349 11.03 24.51 -13.23
CA LEU A 349 10.82 25.07 -11.88
C LEU A 349 11.94 26.01 -11.42
N ALA A 350 13.17 25.79 -11.89
CA ALA A 350 14.32 26.65 -11.60
C ALA A 350 14.50 27.78 -12.64
N GLU A 351 13.59 27.90 -13.61
CA GLU A 351 13.66 28.87 -14.71
C GLU A 351 14.97 28.78 -15.52
N ILE A 352 15.55 27.58 -15.60
CA ILE A 352 16.80 27.32 -16.31
C ILE A 352 16.51 27.14 -17.80
N PRO A 353 17.14 27.92 -18.69
CA PRO A 353 16.96 27.79 -20.14
C PRO A 353 17.26 26.38 -20.65
N GLU A 354 16.47 25.91 -21.63
CA GLU A 354 16.57 24.56 -22.19
C GLU A 354 17.98 24.24 -22.73
N LYS A 355 18.66 25.22 -23.31
CA LYS A 355 20.03 25.08 -23.84
C LYS A 355 21.09 24.75 -22.77
N ILE A 356 20.82 25.00 -21.49
CA ILE A 356 21.76 24.70 -20.41
C ILE A 356 21.67 23.21 -20.07
N LYS A 357 22.81 22.53 -20.20
CA LYS A 357 22.94 21.11 -19.83
C LYS A 357 23.19 21.01 -18.34
N LEU A 358 22.29 20.35 -17.61
CA LEU A 358 22.48 20.05 -16.19
C LEU A 358 23.48 18.91 -15.97
N LEU A 359 23.57 17.99 -16.93
CA LEU A 359 24.52 16.88 -16.93
C LEU A 359 25.58 17.10 -18.02
N PRO A 360 26.80 17.49 -17.64
CA PRO A 360 27.94 17.55 -18.55
C PRO A 360 28.21 16.20 -19.25
N PRO A 361 28.62 16.18 -20.53
CA PRO A 361 28.88 14.94 -21.26
C PRO A 361 29.87 13.99 -20.57
N ASN A 362 30.93 14.53 -19.96
CA ASN A 362 31.95 13.72 -19.26
C ASN A 362 31.37 12.92 -18.08
N ILE A 363 30.34 13.42 -17.39
CA ILE A 363 29.69 12.68 -16.30
C ILE A 363 28.86 11.53 -16.87
N ILE A 364 28.09 11.80 -17.94
CA ILE A 364 27.28 10.76 -18.61
C ILE A 364 28.20 9.66 -19.16
N GLU A 365 29.29 10.02 -19.83
CA GLU A 365 30.25 9.05 -20.36
C GLU A 365 30.93 8.23 -19.26
N ALA A 366 31.27 8.85 -18.12
CA ALA A 366 31.86 8.12 -16.99
C ALA A 366 30.91 7.05 -16.42
N VAL A 367 29.63 7.39 -16.24
CA VAL A 367 28.61 6.42 -15.79
C VAL A 367 28.42 5.32 -16.85
N ARG A 368 28.37 5.69 -18.13
CA ARG A 368 28.25 4.73 -19.22
C ARG A 368 29.42 3.75 -19.28
N THR A 369 30.66 4.25 -19.20
CA THR A 369 31.87 3.41 -19.16
C THR A 369 31.85 2.46 -17.97
N LEU A 370 31.42 2.91 -16.79
CA LEU A 370 31.25 2.03 -15.64
C LEU A 370 30.27 0.90 -15.95
N LYS A 371 29.09 1.21 -16.51
CA LYS A 371 28.07 0.20 -16.85
C LYS A 371 28.59 -0.79 -17.89
N THR A 372 29.13 -0.30 -19.01
CA THR A 372 29.46 -1.16 -20.15
C THR A 372 30.81 -1.85 -20.05
N GLU A 373 31.86 -1.15 -19.60
CA GLU A 373 33.24 -1.66 -19.64
C GLU A 373 33.64 -2.34 -18.32
N VAL A 374 33.06 -1.92 -17.19
CA VAL A 374 33.41 -2.47 -15.87
C VAL A 374 32.37 -3.47 -15.38
N LEU A 375 31.09 -3.12 -15.45
CA LEU A 375 29.99 -3.96 -14.99
C LEU A 375 29.44 -4.90 -16.07
N ASN A 376 29.85 -4.72 -17.33
CA ASN A 376 29.43 -5.51 -18.49
C ASN A 376 27.90 -5.50 -18.72
N GLU A 377 27.25 -4.41 -18.39
CA GLU A 377 25.83 -4.18 -18.69
C GLU A 377 25.64 -3.82 -20.16
N LYS A 378 24.51 -4.24 -20.72
CA LYS A 378 24.15 -3.92 -22.11
C LYS A 378 23.52 -2.53 -22.25
N THR A 379 22.92 -2.01 -21.18
CA THR A 379 22.10 -0.79 -21.21
C THR A 379 22.97 0.46 -21.17
N LEU A 380 22.91 1.26 -22.25
CA LEU A 380 23.68 2.50 -22.40
C LEU A 380 23.01 3.73 -21.77
N SER A 381 21.69 3.68 -21.58
CA SER A 381 20.92 4.81 -21.08
C SER A 381 20.91 4.87 -19.55
N LEU A 382 20.88 6.08 -19.00
CA LEU A 382 20.79 6.29 -17.55
C LEU A 382 19.35 6.26 -17.09
N ASP A 383 19.08 5.44 -16.09
CA ASP A 383 17.82 5.46 -15.34
C ASP A 383 17.76 6.68 -14.40
N LEU A 384 16.61 6.86 -13.74
CA LEU A 384 16.40 8.02 -12.89
C LEU A 384 17.30 8.04 -11.65
N VAL A 385 17.62 6.90 -11.05
CA VAL A 385 18.50 6.85 -9.86
C VAL A 385 19.91 7.25 -10.25
N GLU A 386 20.42 6.70 -11.34
CA GLU A 386 21.72 7.05 -11.91
C GLU A 386 21.77 8.54 -12.30
N THR A 387 20.69 9.05 -12.89
CA THR A 387 20.54 10.46 -13.27
C THR A 387 20.58 11.38 -12.06
N LEU A 388 19.92 11.02 -10.95
CA LEU A 388 19.94 11.81 -9.71
C LEU A 388 21.34 11.82 -9.06
N ILE A 389 22.06 10.70 -9.10
CA ILE A 389 23.45 10.62 -8.63
C ILE A 389 24.36 11.49 -9.51
N ALA A 390 24.24 11.38 -10.84
CA ALA A 390 24.99 12.20 -11.78
C ALA A 390 24.70 13.70 -11.62
N LEU A 391 23.44 14.07 -11.36
CA LEU A 391 23.04 15.45 -11.09
C LEU A 391 23.70 15.98 -9.81
N SER A 392 23.71 15.18 -8.75
CA SER A 392 24.38 15.50 -7.48
C SER A 392 25.88 15.73 -7.66
N ILE A 393 26.56 14.91 -8.48
CA ILE A 393 27.97 15.14 -8.81
C ILE A 393 28.13 16.45 -9.59
N SER A 394 27.22 16.73 -10.52
CA SER A 394 27.31 17.93 -11.35
C SER A 394 27.14 19.23 -10.56
N THR A 395 26.50 19.25 -9.40
CA THR A 395 26.32 20.48 -8.61
C THR A 395 27.65 21.08 -8.15
N THR A 396 28.68 20.25 -8.00
CA THR A 396 30.04 20.67 -7.59
C THR A 396 30.72 21.60 -8.59
N VAL A 397 30.32 21.54 -9.87
CA VAL A 397 30.95 22.26 -10.98
C VAL A 397 29.97 23.04 -11.86
N ASN A 398 28.65 22.89 -11.62
CA ASN A 398 27.59 23.52 -12.40
C ASN A 398 26.54 24.17 -11.48
N PRO A 399 26.59 25.51 -11.29
CA PRO A 399 25.62 26.23 -10.47
C PRO A 399 24.17 26.05 -10.92
N ALA A 400 23.91 25.85 -12.22
CA ALA A 400 22.56 25.57 -12.71
C ALA A 400 22.06 24.19 -12.26
N ALA A 401 22.95 23.19 -12.15
CA ALA A 401 22.60 21.88 -11.58
C ALA A 401 22.23 21.98 -10.10
N GLN A 402 22.93 22.82 -9.33
CA GLN A 402 22.60 23.10 -7.93
C GLN A 402 21.18 23.69 -7.79
N LEU A 403 20.89 24.76 -8.55
CA LEU A 403 19.56 25.39 -8.55
C LEU A 403 18.45 24.40 -8.95
N ALA A 404 18.71 23.55 -9.95
CA ALA A 404 17.77 22.52 -10.38
C ALA A 404 17.54 21.46 -9.28
N MET A 405 18.60 21.02 -8.59
CA MET A 405 18.52 19.99 -7.56
C MET A 405 17.63 20.42 -6.38
N GLU A 406 17.66 21.70 -6.01
CA GLU A 406 16.79 22.28 -4.96
C GLU A 406 15.29 22.18 -5.31
N LYS A 407 14.94 22.04 -6.59
CA LYS A 407 13.55 21.92 -7.04
C LYS A 407 12.99 20.51 -6.99
N LEU A 408 13.80 19.49 -6.68
CA LEU A 408 13.33 18.10 -6.62
C LEU A 408 12.22 17.90 -5.58
N GLU A 409 12.28 18.59 -4.44
CA GLU A 409 11.25 18.48 -3.38
C GLU A 409 9.88 18.97 -3.84
N GLU A 410 9.84 19.90 -4.80
CA GLU A 410 8.60 20.46 -5.32
C GLU A 410 7.81 19.45 -6.16
N LEU A 411 8.46 18.38 -6.65
CA LEU A 411 7.82 17.30 -7.42
C LEU A 411 6.95 16.37 -6.55
N ARG A 412 7.12 16.39 -5.22
CA ARG A 412 6.35 15.52 -4.31
C ARG A 412 4.85 15.79 -4.43
N GLY A 413 4.10 14.72 -4.67
CA GLY A 413 2.65 14.74 -4.84
C GLY A 413 2.17 15.11 -6.25
N CYS A 414 3.08 15.43 -7.18
CA CYS A 414 2.71 15.68 -8.58
C CYS A 414 2.24 14.38 -9.26
N GLU A 415 1.28 14.51 -10.18
CA GLU A 415 0.80 13.39 -10.99
C GLU A 415 1.77 13.12 -12.13
N VAL A 416 2.14 11.85 -12.32
CA VAL A 416 3.01 11.39 -13.41
C VAL A 416 2.33 10.27 -14.20
N HIS A 417 2.55 10.26 -15.51
CA HIS A 417 2.24 9.12 -16.37
C HIS A 417 3.44 8.75 -17.25
N MET A 418 3.66 7.45 -17.45
CA MET A 418 4.66 6.91 -18.36
C MET A 418 3.99 6.00 -19.39
N THR A 419 4.49 5.97 -20.62
CA THR A 419 3.94 5.08 -21.67
C THR A 419 4.39 3.61 -21.54
N HIS A 420 5.12 3.28 -20.48
CA HIS A 420 5.65 1.95 -20.18
C HIS A 420 5.78 1.73 -18.67
N ILE A 421 5.89 0.46 -18.28
CA ILE A 421 6.18 0.03 -16.91
C ILE A 421 7.63 0.42 -16.58
N PRO A 422 7.87 1.22 -15.52
CA PRO A 422 9.20 1.68 -15.17
C PRO A 422 10.15 0.51 -14.86
N THR A 423 11.43 0.67 -15.18
CA THR A 423 12.48 -0.25 -14.71
C THR A 423 12.68 -0.10 -13.19
N PRO A 424 13.36 -1.04 -12.51
CA PRO A 424 13.59 -0.94 -11.06
C PRO A 424 14.26 0.37 -10.62
N GLY A 425 15.24 0.85 -11.39
CA GLY A 425 15.91 2.14 -11.13
C GLY A 425 14.96 3.33 -11.28
N ASP A 426 14.18 3.38 -12.36
CA ASP A 426 13.20 4.46 -12.58
C ASP A 426 12.10 4.46 -11.52
N GLU A 427 11.56 3.28 -11.19
CA GLU A 427 10.52 3.13 -10.19
C GLU A 427 11.03 3.57 -8.80
N ALA A 428 12.24 3.15 -8.42
CA ALA A 428 12.86 3.55 -7.16
C ALA A 428 13.07 5.07 -7.09
N GLY A 429 13.53 5.69 -8.18
CA GLY A 429 13.70 7.13 -8.27
C GLY A 429 12.39 7.89 -8.11
N LEU A 430 11.37 7.55 -8.91
CA LEU A 430 10.06 8.20 -8.89
C LEU A 430 9.38 8.04 -7.52
N ARG A 431 9.45 6.84 -6.93
CA ARG A 431 8.91 6.56 -5.60
C ARG A 431 9.59 7.39 -4.50
N ARG A 432 10.91 7.57 -4.55
CA ARG A 432 11.66 8.39 -3.58
C ARG A 432 11.33 9.89 -3.70
N LEU A 433 11.12 10.37 -4.92
CA LEU A 433 10.63 11.73 -5.17
C LEU A 433 9.19 11.91 -4.67
N GLY A 434 8.42 10.83 -4.54
CA GLY A 434 7.08 10.83 -3.97
C GLY A 434 6.04 11.39 -4.95
N VAL A 435 6.22 11.14 -6.25
CA VAL A 435 5.23 11.43 -7.29
C VAL A 435 4.12 10.36 -7.31
N ASN A 436 2.95 10.72 -7.80
CA ASN A 436 1.83 9.81 -8.01
C ASN A 436 1.92 9.21 -9.41
N LEU A 437 2.61 8.07 -9.53
CA LEU A 437 2.92 7.41 -10.80
C LEU A 437 1.77 6.53 -11.32
N THR A 438 1.59 6.55 -12.64
CA THR A 438 0.79 5.59 -13.43
C THR A 438 1.54 5.24 -14.70
N SER A 439 1.26 4.08 -15.29
CA SER A 439 1.89 3.64 -16.53
C SER A 439 0.90 2.96 -17.47
N ASP A 440 1.11 3.11 -18.78
CA ASP A 440 0.54 2.18 -19.76
C ASP A 440 1.21 0.80 -19.63
N PRO A 441 0.50 -0.31 -19.91
CA PRO A 441 0.99 -1.67 -19.69
C PRO A 441 1.91 -2.17 -20.83
N ASN A 442 2.92 -1.36 -21.16
CA ASN A 442 3.94 -1.69 -22.15
C ASN A 442 5.30 -1.92 -21.46
N PHE A 443 6.15 -2.76 -22.03
CA PHE A 443 7.51 -2.98 -21.51
C PHE A 443 8.50 -1.95 -22.07
N SER A 444 9.51 -1.59 -21.28
CA SER A 444 10.60 -0.67 -21.66
C SER A 444 11.67 -1.32 -22.55
N THR A 445 11.66 -2.64 -22.69
CA THR A 445 12.62 -3.43 -23.46
C THR A 445 11.95 -4.68 -24.03
N LYS A 446 12.61 -5.30 -25.00
CA LYS A 446 12.27 -6.65 -25.51
C LYS A 446 12.86 -7.77 -24.66
N ASP A 447 13.78 -7.44 -23.76
CA ASP A 447 14.41 -8.41 -22.87
C ASP A 447 13.42 -8.93 -21.81
N LEU A 448 13.49 -10.23 -21.53
CA LEU A 448 12.66 -10.88 -20.52
C LEU A 448 13.15 -10.64 -19.09
N PHE A 449 14.40 -10.22 -18.92
CA PHE A 449 15.03 -9.98 -17.63
C PHE A 449 15.70 -8.61 -17.64
N ILE A 450 15.36 -7.78 -16.65
CA ILE A 450 15.90 -6.43 -16.45
C ILE A 450 16.63 -6.47 -15.10
N THR A 451 17.93 -6.18 -15.12
CA THR A 451 18.78 -6.04 -13.93
C THR A 451 18.66 -4.67 -13.29
#